data_AF-A0A1B7LIH0-F1
#
_entry.id   AF-A0A1B7LIH0-F1
#
_cell.length_a   1.000
_cell.length_b   1.000
_cell.length_c   1.000
_cell.angle_alpha   90.00
_cell.angle_beta   90.00
_cell.angle_gamma   90.00
#
_symmetry.space_group_name_H-M   'P 1'
#
loop_
_entity.id
_entity.type
_entity.pdbx_description
1 polymer ?
#
loop_
_entity_poly.entity_id
_entity_poly.type
_entity_poly.pdbx_seq_one_letter_code
_entity_poly.pdbx_strand_id
1 'polypeptide(L)'
;MEVEFKASASRAKKSEKDDFEVYPLRSSASKIKETFRLVGVLDEETGKYHLYITDIMPEQLIPEDVALLYRARWSIEMVFKELKRLYKLDEIPSDKPVVNKSLVMVSMLTLVVSHQILNLMRSLMPEKSERFTPLRWAELFYTSAPDLLKLVLAFEGIELDAFTMLMFYAGEGIDPNVNRERMLSPWVKAAAITS
;
A
#
# COMPACT_ATOMS: atom_id res chain seq x y z
N MET A 1 -32.46 -3.77 15.44
CA MET A 1 -33.28 -3.00 14.49
C MET A 1 -33.17 -3.70 13.15
N GLU A 2 -34.25 -4.31 12.67
CA GLU A 2 -34.27 -4.97 11.36
C GLU A 2 -34.19 -3.90 10.27
N VAL A 3 -33.13 -3.91 9.47
CA VAL A 3 -33.05 -3.06 8.28
C VAL A 3 -33.39 -3.92 7.08
N GLU A 4 -34.65 -3.84 6.64
CA GLU A 4 -35.15 -4.54 5.46
C GLU A 4 -34.86 -3.69 4.20
N PHE A 5 -33.85 -4.07 3.40
CA PHE A 5 -33.65 -3.46 2.09
C PHE A 5 -34.66 -4.03 1.08
N LYS A 6 -35.77 -3.33 0.89
CA LYS A 6 -36.67 -3.57 -0.25
C LYS A 6 -36.07 -2.96 -1.51
N ALA A 7 -35.28 -3.74 -2.24
CA ALA A 7 -35.03 -3.47 -3.65
C ALA A 7 -36.30 -3.79 -4.44
N SER A 8 -37.24 -2.84 -4.51
CA SER A 8 -38.26 -2.86 -5.54
C SER A 8 -37.57 -2.57 -6.87
N ALA A 9 -37.70 -3.47 -7.83
CA ALA A 9 -37.34 -3.25 -9.22
C ALA A 9 -38.27 -2.19 -9.84
N SER A 10 -38.19 -0.95 -9.37
CA SER A 10 -38.77 0.20 -10.03
C SER A 10 -37.75 0.70 -11.04
N ARG A 11 -38.05 0.46 -12.31
CA ARG A 11 -37.40 1.04 -13.48
C ARG A 11 -37.44 2.56 -13.32
N ALA A 12 -36.40 3.16 -12.72
CA ALA A 12 -36.34 4.59 -12.45
C ALA A 12 -35.26 5.24 -13.30
N LYS A 13 -35.68 6.31 -13.98
CA LYS A 13 -34.90 7.18 -14.86
C LYS A 13 -33.56 7.59 -14.24
N LYS A 14 -32.55 7.60 -15.12
CA LYS A 14 -31.21 8.16 -14.91
C LYS A 14 -31.33 9.62 -14.42
N SER A 15 -30.95 9.90 -13.19
CA SER A 15 -30.60 11.25 -12.73
C SER A 15 -29.08 11.38 -12.73
N GLU A 16 -28.62 12.41 -13.42
CA GLU A 16 -27.25 12.69 -13.79
C GLU A 16 -26.51 13.38 -12.63
N LYS A 17 -25.93 12.57 -11.72
CA LYS A 17 -24.79 12.86 -10.82
C LYS A 17 -24.87 11.89 -9.64
N ASP A 18 -24.21 10.75 -9.76
CA ASP A 18 -23.61 10.03 -8.64
C ASP A 18 -22.69 8.97 -9.25
N ASP A 19 -21.38 9.16 -9.04
CA ASP A 19 -20.28 8.40 -9.64
C ASP A 19 -20.07 7.04 -8.92
N PHE A 20 -21.15 6.40 -8.48
CA PHE A 20 -21.11 5.08 -7.87
C PHE A 20 -21.55 4.05 -8.90
N GLU A 21 -20.56 3.41 -9.54
CA GLU A 21 -20.82 2.21 -10.34
C GLU A 21 -21.26 1.06 -9.42
N VAL A 22 -22.56 0.78 -9.41
CA VAL A 22 -23.12 -0.41 -8.75
C VAL A 22 -22.76 -1.62 -9.60
N TYR A 23 -21.84 -2.46 -9.12
CA TYR A 23 -21.54 -3.74 -9.75
C TYR A 23 -22.74 -4.68 -9.58
N PRO A 24 -23.44 -5.07 -10.65
CA PRO A 24 -24.52 -6.04 -10.54
C PRO A 24 -23.92 -7.39 -10.12
N LEU A 25 -24.43 -7.98 -9.03
CA LEU A 25 -24.06 -9.34 -8.65
C LEU A 25 -24.29 -10.27 -9.85
N ARG A 26 -23.24 -10.99 -10.26
CA ARG A 26 -23.33 -12.03 -11.29
C ARG A 26 -24.35 -13.09 -10.86
N SER A 27 -25.46 -13.11 -11.58
CA SER A 27 -26.48 -14.16 -11.73
C SER A 27 -26.51 -15.30 -10.69
N SER A 28 -27.65 -15.43 -10.00
CA SER A 28 -28.12 -16.61 -9.26
C SER A 28 -27.47 -16.93 -7.91
N ALA A 29 -27.04 -15.92 -7.14
CA ALA A 29 -26.90 -16.12 -5.70
C ALA A 29 -28.30 -16.20 -5.07
N SER A 30 -28.60 -17.28 -4.33
CA SER A 30 -29.81 -17.33 -3.50
C SER A 30 -29.84 -16.10 -2.60
N LYS A 31 -31.01 -15.51 -2.32
CA LYS A 31 -31.11 -14.42 -1.34
C LYS A 31 -30.68 -14.93 0.04
N ILE A 32 -29.40 -14.75 0.38
CA ILE A 32 -28.88 -15.06 1.72
C ILE A 32 -29.37 -13.93 2.63
N LYS A 33 -30.12 -14.29 3.67
CA LYS A 33 -30.48 -13.37 4.75
C LYS A 33 -29.40 -13.50 5.81
N GLU A 34 -28.59 -12.47 5.97
CA GLU A 34 -27.60 -12.37 7.05
C GLU A 34 -28.04 -11.31 8.05
N THR A 35 -27.82 -11.59 9.33
CA THR A 35 -28.13 -10.68 10.43
C THR A 35 -26.84 -10.01 10.90
N PHE A 36 -26.81 -8.69 10.89
CA PHE A 36 -25.69 -7.90 11.38
C PHE A 36 -26.11 -7.06 12.58
N ARG A 37 -25.14 -6.71 13.41
CA ARG A 37 -25.32 -5.75 14.49
C ARG A 37 -25.14 -4.34 13.94
N LEU A 38 -26.13 -3.49 14.16
CA LEU A 38 -26.05 -2.06 13.92
C LEU A 38 -25.64 -1.37 15.22
N VAL A 39 -24.57 -0.58 15.18
CA VAL A 39 -24.03 0.18 16.30
C VAL A 39 -24.18 1.66 16.00
N GLY A 40 -24.77 2.42 16.92
CA GLY A 40 -24.88 3.88 16.82
C GLY A 40 -24.13 4.54 17.96
N VAL A 41 -23.17 5.41 17.65
CA VAL A 41 -22.43 6.21 18.63
C VAL A 41 -22.80 7.67 18.43
N LEU A 42 -23.25 8.33 19.50
CA LEU A 42 -23.56 9.76 19.49
C LEU A 42 -22.26 10.56 19.50
N ASP A 43 -22.11 11.46 18.54
CA ASP A 43 -21.06 12.45 18.52
C ASP A 43 -21.54 13.69 19.29
N GLU A 44 -20.91 13.96 20.43
CA GLU A 44 -21.28 15.06 21.32
C GLU A 44 -21.01 16.44 20.71
N GLU A 45 -20.04 16.57 19.79
CA GLU A 45 -19.73 17.85 19.14
C GLU A 45 -20.75 18.19 18.05
N THR A 46 -21.18 17.18 17.27
CA THR A 46 -22.09 17.40 16.13
C THR A 46 -23.55 17.11 16.46
N GLY A 47 -23.83 16.45 17.59
CA GLY A 47 -25.16 16.02 18.02
C GLY A 47 -25.77 14.93 17.13
N LYS A 48 -24.95 14.27 16.30
CA LYS A 48 -25.40 13.28 15.31
C LYS A 48 -24.93 11.88 15.69
N TYR A 49 -25.72 10.87 15.36
CA TYR A 49 -25.31 9.48 15.48
C TYR A 49 -24.45 9.07 14.28
N HIS A 50 -23.26 8.53 14.55
CA HIS A 50 -22.48 7.76 13.58
C HIS A 50 -22.89 6.30 13.67
N LEU A 51 -23.29 5.73 12.53
CA LEU A 51 -23.81 4.37 12.43
C LEU A 51 -22.76 3.44 11.81
N TYR A 52 -22.55 2.28 12.43
CA TYR A 52 -21.60 1.26 12.01
C TYR A 52 -22.29 -0.11 11.94
N ILE A 53 -21.90 -0.95 10.99
CA ILE A 53 -22.45 -2.31 10.83
C ILE A 53 -21.32 -3.30 11.07
N THR A 54 -21.51 -4.23 12.00
CA THR A 54 -20.51 -5.26 12.32
C THR A 54 -21.19 -6.61 12.57
N ASP A 55 -20.46 -7.69 12.32
CA ASP A 55 -20.80 -9.05 12.71
C ASP A 55 -20.29 -9.40 14.13
N ILE A 56 -19.49 -8.52 14.74
CA ILE A 56 -18.92 -8.71 16.09
C ILE A 56 -20.00 -8.49 17.15
N MET A 57 -20.16 -9.49 18.02
CA MET A 57 -21.19 -9.50 19.05
C MET A 57 -20.92 -8.47 20.17
N PRO A 58 -21.96 -7.94 20.84
CA PRO A 58 -21.82 -6.96 21.93
C PRO A 58 -20.91 -7.40 23.07
N GLU A 59 -20.86 -8.70 23.37
CA GLU A 59 -20.05 -9.28 24.43
C GLU A 59 -18.54 -9.27 24.08
N GLN A 60 -18.20 -9.16 22.80
CA GLN A 60 -16.82 -9.15 22.32
C GLN A 60 -16.28 -7.75 22.05
N LEU A 61 -17.15 -6.81 21.63
CA LEU A 61 -16.73 -5.46 21.28
C LEU A 61 -17.84 -4.45 21.61
N ILE A 62 -17.54 -3.53 22.51
CA ILE A 62 -18.49 -2.48 22.91
C ILE A 62 -18.66 -1.43 21.80
N PRO A 63 -19.78 -0.70 21.75
CA PRO A 63 -20.06 0.31 20.74
C PRO A 63 -18.93 1.34 20.52
N GLU A 64 -18.30 1.80 21.60
CA GLU A 64 -17.26 2.81 21.59
C GLU A 64 -15.99 2.28 20.90
N ASP A 65 -15.63 1.03 21.15
CA ASP A 65 -14.50 0.36 20.51
C ASP A 65 -14.77 0.06 19.04
N VAL A 66 -16.03 -0.22 18.67
CA VAL A 66 -16.43 -0.31 17.25
C VAL A 66 -16.15 1.03 16.56
N ALA A 67 -16.59 2.15 17.13
CA ALA A 67 -16.32 3.47 16.55
C ALA A 67 -14.82 3.77 16.47
N LEU A 68 -14.04 3.38 17.48
CA LEU A 68 -12.58 3.51 17.47
C LEU A 68 -11.92 2.66 16.37
N LEU A 69 -12.36 1.43 16.19
CA LEU A 69 -11.88 0.53 15.12
C LEU A 69 -12.22 1.11 13.74
N TYR A 70 -13.41 1.64 13.57
CA TYR A 70 -13.80 2.34 12.33
C TYR A 70 -13.00 3.62 12.10
N ARG A 71 -12.57 4.32 13.16
CA ARG A 71 -11.62 5.44 13.04
C ARG A 71 -10.26 4.98 12.50
N ALA A 72 -9.83 3.77 12.87
CA ALA A 72 -8.61 3.17 12.32
C ALA A 72 -8.69 2.87 10.81
N ARG A 73 -9.88 2.89 10.18
CA ARG A 73 -10.03 2.83 8.71
C ARG A 73 -9.18 3.90 8.01
N TRP A 74 -9.08 5.09 8.60
CA TRP A 74 -8.26 6.17 8.03
C TRP A 74 -6.78 5.79 7.94
N SER A 75 -6.28 4.94 8.84
CA SER A 75 -4.91 4.44 8.78
C SER A 75 -4.62 3.72 7.47
N ILE A 76 -5.61 3.02 6.89
CA ILE A 76 -5.46 2.34 5.60
C ILE A 76 -5.27 3.37 4.48
N GLU A 77 -6.04 4.47 4.49
CA GLU A 77 -5.87 5.55 3.49
C GLU A 77 -4.48 6.18 3.59
N MET A 78 -3.98 6.36 4.82
CA MET A 78 -2.62 6.87 5.06
C MET A 78 -1.55 5.91 4.55
N VAL A 79 -1.74 4.60 4.72
CA VAL A 79 -0.85 3.57 4.16
C VAL A 79 -0.85 3.61 2.62
N PHE A 80 -2.02 3.72 1.98
CA PHE A 80 -2.07 3.86 0.52
C PHE A 80 -1.43 5.16 0.04
N LYS A 81 -1.58 6.25 0.79
CA LYS A 81 -0.92 7.52 0.49
C LYS A 81 0.61 7.41 0.59
N GLU A 82 1.12 6.70 1.60
CA GLU A 82 2.54 6.38 1.75
C GLU A 82 3.08 5.56 0.57
N LEU A 83 2.40 4.44 0.26
CA LEU A 83 2.77 3.53 -0.83
C LEU A 83 2.85 4.21 -2.19
N LYS A 84 1.85 5.04 -2.51
CA LYS A 84 1.84 5.80 -3.77
C LYS A 84 2.96 6.84 -3.79
N ARG A 85 3.00 7.71 -2.76
CA ARG A 85 3.91 8.86 -2.74
C ARG A 85 5.39 8.50 -2.68
N LEU A 86 5.77 7.53 -1.85
CA LEU A 86 7.19 7.24 -1.56
C LEU A 86 7.67 5.97 -2.23
N TYR A 87 6.81 4.96 -2.37
CA TYR A 87 7.16 3.67 -2.95
C TYR A 87 6.63 3.50 -4.38
N LYS A 88 6.14 4.60 -4.98
CA LYS A 88 5.77 4.73 -6.39
C LYS A 88 4.82 3.66 -6.92
N LEU A 89 3.90 3.21 -6.06
CA LEU A 89 2.97 2.14 -6.40
C LEU A 89 2.03 2.51 -7.57
N ASP A 90 1.80 3.80 -7.80
CA ASP A 90 0.99 4.37 -8.89
C ASP A 90 1.79 4.71 -10.15
N GLU A 91 3.13 4.61 -10.12
CA GLU A 91 4.02 4.86 -11.25
C GLU A 91 4.71 3.55 -11.69
N ILE A 92 3.95 2.60 -12.25
CA ILE A 92 4.52 1.34 -12.77
C ILE A 92 4.67 1.43 -14.29
N PRO A 93 5.89 1.58 -14.84
CA PRO A 93 6.12 1.86 -16.26
C PRO A 93 6.11 0.61 -17.17
N SER A 94 5.48 -0.49 -16.75
CA SER A 94 5.49 -1.75 -17.49
C SER A 94 4.09 -2.30 -17.76
N ASP A 95 3.89 -2.79 -18.98
CA ASP A 95 2.66 -3.52 -19.35
C ASP A 95 2.78 -5.03 -19.05
N LYS A 96 3.96 -5.50 -18.63
CA LYS A 96 4.20 -6.92 -18.33
C LYS A 96 3.62 -7.27 -16.96
N PRO A 97 2.61 -8.16 -16.85
CA PRO A 97 1.96 -8.46 -15.56
C PRO A 97 2.92 -8.98 -14.49
N VAL A 98 3.95 -9.71 -14.89
CA VAL A 98 4.98 -10.23 -13.98
C VAL A 98 5.77 -9.10 -13.34
N VAL A 99 6.20 -8.11 -14.13
CA VAL A 99 6.94 -6.94 -13.63
C VAL A 99 6.09 -6.14 -12.66
N ASN A 100 4.81 -5.94 -12.98
CA ASN A 100 3.89 -5.18 -12.13
C ASN A 100 3.66 -5.87 -10.79
N LYS A 101 3.44 -7.18 -10.81
CA LYS A 101 3.31 -7.96 -9.57
C LYS A 101 4.57 -7.86 -8.71
N SER A 102 5.76 -7.99 -9.30
CA SER A 102 7.02 -7.87 -8.58
C SER A 102 7.19 -6.49 -7.95
N LEU A 103 6.90 -5.40 -8.67
CA LEU A 103 7.01 -4.05 -8.13
C LEU A 103 6.02 -3.80 -6.99
N VAL A 104 4.78 -4.26 -7.12
CA VAL A 104 3.79 -4.20 -6.04
C VAL A 104 4.28 -4.94 -4.80
N MET A 105 4.83 -6.15 -4.98
CA MET A 105 5.39 -6.94 -3.88
C MET A 105 6.58 -6.24 -3.22
N VAL A 106 7.46 -5.62 -3.99
CA VAL A 106 8.61 -4.85 -3.46
C VAL A 106 8.13 -3.64 -2.67
N SER A 107 7.14 -2.89 -3.15
CA SER A 107 6.57 -1.75 -2.40
C SER A 107 5.93 -2.20 -1.09
N MET A 108 5.19 -3.32 -1.09
CA MET A 108 4.62 -3.91 0.13
C MET A 108 5.71 -4.37 1.11
N LEU A 109 6.76 -5.04 0.61
CA LEU A 109 7.88 -5.48 1.44
C LEU A 109 8.61 -4.29 2.08
N THR A 110 8.85 -3.23 1.29
CA THR A 110 9.48 -1.99 1.76
C THR A 110 8.66 -1.34 2.87
N LEU A 111 7.33 -1.26 2.70
CA LEU A 111 6.42 -0.74 3.73
C LEU A 111 6.52 -1.56 5.04
N VAL A 112 6.50 -2.89 4.95
CA VAL A 112 6.59 -3.76 6.12
C VAL A 112 7.90 -3.54 6.88
N VAL A 113 9.03 -3.52 6.17
CA VAL A 113 10.35 -3.27 6.78
C VAL A 113 10.40 -1.88 7.43
N SER A 114 9.95 -0.86 6.71
CA SER A 114 9.86 0.52 7.21
C SER A 114 9.05 0.60 8.51
N HIS A 115 7.86 0.00 8.54
CA HIS A 115 6.96 0.04 9.70
C HIS A 115 7.44 -0.81 10.87
N GLN A 116 8.18 -1.89 10.63
CA GLN A 116 8.82 -2.63 11.72
C GLN A 116 9.83 -1.75 12.46
N ILE A 117 10.67 -1.02 11.72
CA ILE A 117 11.65 -0.11 12.33
C ILE A 117 10.94 1.07 13.00
N LEU A 118 9.86 1.61 12.41
CA LEU A 118 9.01 2.62 13.06
C LEU A 118 8.50 2.15 14.43
N ASN A 119 7.95 0.94 14.48
CA ASN A 119 7.41 0.37 15.70
C ASN A 119 8.50 0.09 16.74
N LEU A 120 9.69 -0.30 16.29
CA LEU A 120 10.87 -0.38 17.16
C LEU A 120 11.22 1.00 17.74
N MET A 121 11.27 2.05 16.92
CA MET A 121 11.57 3.41 17.40
C MET A 121 10.53 3.92 18.39
N ARG A 122 9.24 3.66 18.16
CA ARG A 122 8.15 3.99 19.11
C ARG A 122 8.29 3.23 20.43
N SER A 123 8.79 2.00 20.38
CA SER A 123 9.04 1.19 21.58
C SER A 123 10.26 1.68 22.36
N LEU A 124 11.30 2.15 21.66
CA LEU A 124 12.52 2.70 22.27
C LEU A 124 12.33 4.11 22.85
N MET A 125 11.38 4.90 22.31
CA MET A 125 11.09 6.27 22.73
C MET A 125 9.58 6.45 22.97
N PRO A 126 9.01 5.77 24.00
CA PRO A 126 7.57 5.75 24.24
C PRO A 126 7.01 7.15 24.50
N GLU A 127 7.78 8.04 25.14
CA GLU A 127 7.40 9.42 25.44
C GLU A 127 7.24 10.30 24.18
N LYS A 128 7.80 9.86 23.04
CA LYS A 128 7.69 10.53 21.74
C LYS A 128 6.91 9.72 20.72
N SER A 129 6.32 8.59 21.11
CA SER A 129 5.67 7.63 20.21
C SER A 129 4.65 8.30 19.28
N GLU A 130 3.82 9.19 19.82
CA GLU A 130 2.79 9.94 19.06
C GLU A 130 3.38 10.85 17.97
N ARG A 131 4.64 11.31 18.13
CA ARG A 131 5.32 12.19 17.18
C ARG A 131 5.97 11.42 16.03
N PHE A 132 6.16 10.11 16.16
CA PHE A 132 6.59 9.24 15.08
C PHE A 132 5.42 8.94 14.15
N THR A 133 5.04 9.91 13.31
CA THR A 133 3.94 9.73 12.36
C THR A 133 4.38 8.91 11.14
N PRO A 134 3.53 8.03 10.58
CA PRO A 134 3.92 7.14 9.48
C PRO A 134 4.49 7.86 8.26
N LEU A 135 3.84 8.93 7.78
CA LEU A 135 4.32 9.65 6.59
C LEU A 135 5.67 10.33 6.81
N ARG A 136 5.88 10.96 7.98
CA ARG A 136 7.16 11.61 8.29
C ARG A 136 8.26 10.57 8.45
N TRP A 137 7.95 9.45 9.08
CA TRP A 137 8.85 8.32 9.19
C TRP A 137 9.25 7.77 7.83
N ALA A 138 8.28 7.55 6.95
CA ALA A 138 8.53 7.00 5.62
C ALA A 138 9.44 7.91 4.77
N GLU A 139 9.28 9.23 4.87
CA GLU A 139 10.21 10.19 4.23
C GLU A 139 11.66 10.02 4.73
N LEU A 140 11.83 9.89 6.06
CA LEU A 140 13.13 9.68 6.67
C LEU A 140 13.72 8.34 6.24
N PHE A 141 12.95 7.25 6.34
CA PHE A 141 13.36 5.90 5.95
C PHE A 141 13.76 5.83 4.48
N TYR A 142 12.96 6.43 3.58
CA TYR A 142 13.28 6.46 2.15
C TYR A 142 14.59 7.21 1.89
N THR A 143 14.82 8.33 2.58
CA THR A 143 16.04 9.14 2.42
C THR A 143 17.27 8.41 2.96
N SER A 144 17.14 7.64 4.04
CA SER A 144 18.24 6.88 4.65
C SER A 144 18.39 5.45 4.13
N ALA A 145 17.50 4.99 3.25
CA ALA A 145 17.51 3.62 2.72
C ALA A 145 18.85 3.20 2.10
N PRO A 146 19.58 4.05 1.35
CA PRO A 146 20.90 3.69 0.83
C PRO A 146 21.93 3.44 1.94
N ASP A 147 21.89 4.19 3.04
CA ASP A 147 22.80 4.00 4.17
C ASP A 147 22.42 2.78 5.00
N LEU A 148 21.12 2.52 5.17
CA LEU A 148 20.64 1.29 5.78
C LEU A 148 21.10 0.06 4.97
N LEU A 149 21.02 0.12 3.64
CA LEU A 149 21.52 -0.95 2.78
C LEU A 149 23.02 -1.22 3.00
N LYS A 150 23.84 -0.16 3.11
CA LYS A 150 25.28 -0.32 3.42
C LYS A 150 25.50 -1.03 4.75
N LEU A 151 24.72 -0.69 5.78
CA LEU A 151 24.81 -1.34 7.08
C LEU A 151 24.42 -2.81 7.02
N VAL A 152 23.37 -3.15 6.27
CA VAL A 152 22.93 -4.55 6.06
C VAL A 152 24.01 -5.34 5.32
N LEU A 153 24.56 -4.79 4.24
CA LEU A 153 25.62 -5.44 3.48
C LEU A 153 26.88 -5.68 4.33
N ALA A 154 27.28 -4.68 5.13
CA ALA A 154 28.38 -4.82 6.07
C ALA A 154 28.11 -5.89 7.14
N PHE A 155 26.88 -5.98 7.64
CA PHE A 155 26.47 -7.02 8.59
C PHE A 155 26.57 -8.43 7.99
N GLU A 156 26.23 -8.58 6.71
CA GLU A 156 26.38 -9.83 5.96
C GLU A 156 27.83 -10.12 5.51
N GLY A 157 28.80 -9.27 5.90
CA GLY A 157 30.21 -9.43 5.52
C GLY A 157 30.50 -9.08 4.06
N ILE A 158 29.59 -8.38 3.38
CA ILE A 158 29.76 -7.91 2.01
C ILE A 158 30.42 -6.53 2.05
N GLU A 159 31.70 -6.46 1.73
CA GLU A 159 32.41 -5.20 1.56
C GLU A 159 32.04 -4.54 0.23
N LEU A 160 31.54 -3.31 0.30
CA LEU A 160 31.30 -2.46 -0.88
C LEU A 160 32.60 -1.82 -1.35
N ASP A 161 33.52 -2.63 -1.85
CA ASP A 161 34.76 -2.16 -2.44
C ASP A 161 34.62 -1.81 -3.93
N ALA A 162 35.70 -1.27 -4.52
CA ALA A 162 35.69 -0.88 -5.92
C ALA A 162 35.39 -2.06 -6.86
N PHE A 163 35.84 -3.27 -6.50
CA PHE A 163 35.62 -4.47 -7.29
C PHE A 163 34.14 -4.90 -7.25
N THR A 164 33.52 -4.91 -6.08
CA THR A 164 32.09 -5.21 -5.90
C THR A 164 31.21 -4.24 -6.67
N MET A 165 31.55 -2.95 -6.66
CA MET A 165 30.86 -1.95 -7.49
C MET A 165 31.05 -2.21 -8.98
N LEU A 166 32.26 -2.57 -9.41
CA LEU A 166 32.52 -2.88 -10.82
C LEU A 166 31.73 -4.12 -11.27
N MET A 167 31.67 -5.16 -10.45
CA MET A 167 30.88 -6.37 -10.70
C MET A 167 29.38 -6.07 -10.74
N PHE A 168 28.88 -5.24 -9.82
CA PHE A 168 27.50 -4.77 -9.84
C PHE A 168 27.19 -4.03 -11.14
N TYR A 169 28.03 -3.08 -11.57
CA TYR A 169 27.83 -2.38 -12.84
C TYR A 169 27.94 -3.30 -14.06
N ALA A 170 28.83 -4.28 -14.03
CA ALA A 170 28.94 -5.26 -15.11
C ALA A 170 27.69 -6.14 -15.22
N GLY A 171 27.07 -6.50 -14.09
CA GLY A 171 25.83 -7.29 -14.06
C GLY A 171 24.58 -6.48 -14.40
N GLU A 172 24.39 -5.33 -13.75
CA GLU A 172 23.15 -4.53 -13.80
C GLU A 172 23.19 -3.40 -14.84
N GLY A 173 24.37 -2.97 -15.27
CA GLY A 173 24.55 -1.88 -16.23
C GLY A 173 24.20 -2.25 -17.67
N ILE A 174 24.05 -3.55 -17.97
CA ILE A 174 23.65 -4.03 -19.28
C ILE A 174 22.13 -3.87 -19.43
N ASP A 175 21.71 -3.03 -20.38
CA ASP A 175 20.28 -2.82 -20.67
C ASP A 175 19.60 -4.16 -21.05
N PRO A 176 18.63 -4.63 -20.26
CA PRO A 176 17.97 -5.92 -20.50
C PRO A 176 17.12 -5.92 -21.78
N ASN A 177 16.79 -4.75 -22.34
CA ASN A 177 16.05 -4.64 -23.59
C ASN A 177 16.99 -4.80 -24.80
N VAL A 178 17.39 -6.04 -25.06
CA VAL A 178 18.36 -6.39 -26.12
C VAL A 178 17.97 -5.90 -27.52
N ASN A 179 16.66 -5.82 -27.80
CA ASN A 179 16.11 -5.45 -29.10
C ASN A 179 15.80 -3.95 -29.24
N ARG A 180 16.14 -3.13 -28.25
CA ARG A 180 15.89 -1.68 -28.32
C ARG A 180 16.74 -1.05 -29.42
N GLU A 181 16.11 -0.39 -30.38
CA GLU A 181 16.84 0.47 -31.33
C GLU A 181 17.48 1.64 -30.59
N ARG A 182 18.80 1.79 -30.75
CA ARG A 182 19.58 2.84 -30.10
C ARG A 182 20.08 3.80 -31.16
N MET A 183 19.76 5.10 -30.99
CA MET A 183 20.19 6.17 -31.90
C MET A 183 21.71 6.17 -32.15
N LEU A 184 22.51 5.80 -31.14
CA LEU A 184 23.96 5.78 -31.22
C LEU A 184 24.55 4.42 -31.66
N SER A 185 23.73 3.41 -31.96
CA SER A 185 24.24 2.08 -32.35
C SER A 185 25.21 2.08 -33.54
N PRO A 186 25.11 2.97 -34.55
CA PRO A 186 26.09 2.99 -35.63
C PRO A 186 27.49 3.49 -35.21
N TRP A 187 27.58 4.20 -34.08
CA TRP A 187 28.79 4.88 -33.60
C TRP A 187 29.47 4.10 -32.47
N VAL A 188 28.72 3.25 -31.78
CA VAL A 188 29.24 2.35 -30.74
C VAL A 188 29.68 1.05 -31.42
N LYS A 189 30.94 1.00 -31.85
CA LYS A 189 31.55 -0.27 -32.29
C LYS A 189 31.91 -1.09 -31.05
N ALA A 190 31.42 -2.32 -30.97
CA ALA A 190 31.98 -3.28 -30.03
C ALA A 190 33.48 -3.38 -30.32
N ALA A 191 34.33 -3.04 -29.35
CA ALA A 191 35.74 -3.37 -29.44
C ALA A 191 35.81 -4.90 -29.45
N ALA A 192 36.00 -5.49 -30.63
CA ALA A 192 36.28 -6.90 -30.75
C ALA A 192 37.57 -7.15 -29.97
N ILE A 193 37.45 -7.72 -28.77
CA ILE A 193 38.58 -8.25 -28.03
C ILE A 193 39.08 -9.42 -28.88
N THR A 194 40.04 -9.12 -29.74
CA THR A 194 40.75 -10.09 -30.55
C THR A 194 41.76 -10.73 -29.62
N SER A 195 41.46 -11.97 -29.21
CA SER A 195 42.39 -12.89 -28.55
C SER A 195 43.53 -13.28 -29.47
#